data_AF-A0A6F9KPY3-F1
#
_entry.id   AF-A0A6F9KPY3-F1
#
_cell.length_a   1.000
_cell.length_b   1.000
_cell.length_c   1.000
_cell.angle_alpha   90.00
_cell.angle_beta   90.00
_cell.angle_gamma   90.00
#
_symmetry.space_group_name_H-M   'P 1'
#
loop_
_entity.id
_entity.type
_entity.pdbx_description
1 polymer ?
#
loop_
_entity_poly.entity_id
_entity_poly.type
_entity_poly.pdbx_seq_one_letter_code
_entity_poly.pdbx_strand_id
1 'polypeptide(L)' 'VHIKQHRPDIVASWKYYQEFEKMCKELDDGDIYEKDL' A
#
# COMPACT_ATOMS: atom_id res chain seq x y z
N VAL A 1 -5.43 -8.50 -8.56
CA VAL A 1 -6.83 -8.84 -8.19
C VAL A 1 -6.99 -10.35 -7.90
N HIS A 2 -6.54 -11.26 -8.76
CA HIS A 2 -6.82 -12.70 -8.61
C HIS A 2 -6.17 -13.39 -7.38
N ILE A 3 -4.89 -13.13 -7.10
CA ILE A 3 -4.18 -13.74 -5.94
C ILE A 3 -4.78 -13.26 -4.61
N LYS A 4 -5.04 -11.96 -4.49
CA LYS A 4 -5.68 -11.35 -3.31
C LYS A 4 -7.04 -11.97 -2.97
N GLN A 5 -7.81 -12.33 -4.00
CA GLN A 5 -9.15 -12.91 -3.83
C GLN A 5 -9.10 -14.36 -3.31
N HIS A 6 -8.16 -15.17 -3.80
CA HIS A 6 -8.11 -16.61 -3.49
C HIS A 6 -7.15 -16.95 -2.34
N ARG A 7 -6.13 -16.13 -2.12
CA ARG A 7 -5.06 -16.35 -1.13
C ARG A 7 -4.71 -15.05 -0.40
N PRO A 8 -5.67 -14.48 0.36
CA PRO A 8 -5.41 -13.27 1.15
C PRO A 8 -4.31 -13.48 2.21
N ASP A 9 -4.11 -14.72 2.66
CA ASP A 9 -3.06 -15.14 3.60
C ASP A 9 -1.64 -14.93 3.03
N ILE A 10 -1.45 -15.24 1.75
CA ILE A 10 -0.15 -15.02 1.07
C ILE A 10 0.12 -13.52 1.00
N VAL A 11 -0.86 -12.73 0.59
CA VAL A 11 -0.69 -11.28 0.45
C VAL A 11 -0.48 -10.61 1.81
N ALA A 12 -1.14 -11.11 2.86
CA ALA A 12 -0.94 -10.64 4.23
C ALA A 12 0.47 -10.97 4.79
N SER A 13 1.13 -12.00 4.25
CA SER A 13 2.51 -12.34 4.62
C SER A 13 3.58 -11.51 3.89
N TRP A 14 3.19 -10.75 2.84
CA TRP A 14 4.12 -9.99 2.01
C TRP A 14 4.40 -8.61 2.59
N LYS A 15 5.40 -8.54 3.47
CA LYS A 15 5.85 -7.29 4.11
C LYS A 15 6.11 -6.15 3.10
N TYR A 16 6.86 -6.43 2.03
CA TYR A 16 7.19 -5.43 1.01
C TYR A 16 5.93 -4.88 0.30
N TYR A 17 4.97 -5.77 0.03
CA TYR A 17 3.72 -5.38 -0.64
C TYR A 17 2.86 -4.49 0.25
N GLN A 18 2.84 -4.73 1.56
CA GLN A 18 2.14 -3.89 2.53
C GLN A 18 2.78 -2.50 2.70
N GLU A 19 4.12 -2.44 2.73
CA GLU A 19 4.85 -1.17 2.77
C GLU A 19 4.57 -0.33 1.52
N PHE A 20 4.52 -0.96 0.35
CA PHE A 20 4.11 -0.31 -0.89
C PHE A 20 2.69 0.24 -0.83
N GLU A 21 1.70 -0.55 -0.37
CA GLU A 21 0.32 -0.05 -0.23
C GLU A 21 0.21 1.09 0.77
N LYS A 22 1.03 1.10 1.82
CA LYS A 22 1.11 2.21 2.77
C LYS A 22 1.66 3.46 2.11
N MET A 23 2.76 3.36 1.36
CA MET A 23 3.32 4.49 0.60
C MET A 23 2.29 5.05 -0.40
N CYS A 24 1.57 4.20 -1.14
CA CYS A 24 0.52 4.65 -2.05
C CYS A 24 -0.60 5.41 -1.33
N LYS A 25 -1.05 4.95 -0.15
CA LYS A 25 -2.05 5.65 0.64
C LYS A 25 -1.53 7.00 1.14
N GLU A 26 -0.30 7.05 1.65
CA GLU A 26 0.32 8.31 2.07
C GLU A 26 0.48 9.29 0.90
N LEU A 27 0.69 8.80 -0.32
CA LEU A 27 0.73 9.64 -1.53
C LEU A 27 -0.67 10.13 -1.96
N ASP A 28 -1.68 9.26 -1.91
CA ASP A 28 -3.06 9.56 -2.29
C ASP A 28 -3.79 10.46 -1.25
N ASP A 29 -3.46 10.32 0.03
CA ASP A 29 -4.04 11.10 1.14
C ASP A 29 -3.52 12.56 1.18
N GLY A 30 -2.58 12.93 0.30
CA GLY A 30 -2.15 14.31 0.08
C GLY A 30 -1.12 14.86 1.08
N ASP A 31 -0.71 14.08 2.08
CA ASP A 31 0.22 14.50 3.16
C ASP A 31 1.65 14.84 2.71
N ILE A 32 1.96 14.61 1.44
CA ILE A 32 3.28 14.85 0.82
C ILE A 32 3.32 16.03 -0.15
N TYR A 33 2.17 16.64 -0.49
CA TYR A 33 2.15 17.79 -1.40
C TYR A 33 2.26 19.15 -0.70
N GLU A 34 2.16 19.19 0.64
CA GLU A 34 2.16 20.45 1.41
C GLU A 34 3.41 20.66 2.27
N LYS A 35 4.37 19.71 2.27
CA LYS A 35 5.57 19.82 3.12
C LYS A 35 6.74 20.58 2.50
N ASP A 36 6.64 20.91 1.21
CA ASP A 36 7.68 21.60 0.43
C ASP A 36 7.16 22.89 -0.26
N LEU A 37 6.01 23.46 0.16
CA LEU A 37 5.53 24.79 -0.27
C LEU A 37 5.54 25.83 0.86
#